data_AF-A0A5E4CII1-F1
#
_entry.id   AF-A0A5E4CII1-F1
#
_cell.length_a   1.000
_cell.length_b   1.000
_cell.length_c   1.000
_cell.angle_alpha   90.00
_cell.angle_beta   90.00
_cell.angle_gamma   90.00
#
_symmetry.space_group_name_H-M   'P 1'
#
loop_
_entity.id
_entity.type
_entity.pdbx_description
1 polymer ?
#
loop_
_entity_poly.entity_id
_entity_poly.type
_entity_poly.pdbx_seq_one_letter_code
_entity_poly.pdbx_strand_id
1 'polypeptide(L)' 'FQTELNYDVLEVHDGPNLLSPLLGSYNGTQVPQFLFSSSNFIYLLFTTDNSRSNNGFKIHYESE' A
#
# COMPACT_ATOMS: atom_id res chain seq x y z
N PHE A 1 9.76 -3.19 3.99
CA PHE A 1 8.91 -3.37 2.81
C PHE A 1 9.76 -4.00 1.73
N GLN A 2 9.34 -5.14 1.21
CA GLN A 2 10.05 -5.87 0.17
C GLN A 2 9.03 -6.70 -0.61
N THR A 3 8.62 -6.22 -1.78
CA THR A 3 7.74 -6.92 -2.71
C THR A 3 8.48 -7.18 -4.03
N GLU A 4 7.92 -8.01 -4.92
CA GLU A 4 8.51 -8.17 -6.26
C GLU A 4 8.37 -6.88 -7.09
N LEU A 5 9.50 -6.32 -7.53
CA LEU A 5 9.56 -5.07 -8.29
C LEU A 5 8.79 -5.20 -9.61
N ASN A 6 7.83 -4.30 -9.86
CA ASN A 6 6.93 -4.27 -11.02
C ASN A 6 5.85 -5.37 -11.10
N TYR A 7 5.79 -6.32 -10.16
CA TYR A 7 4.80 -7.41 -10.18
C TYR A 7 3.86 -7.37 -8.98
N ASP A 8 4.43 -7.21 -7.78
CA ASP A 8 3.66 -7.13 -6.54
C ASP A 8 3.50 -5.66 -6.12
N VAL A 9 2.27 -5.16 -6.16
CA VAL A 9 1.96 -3.74 -5.94
C VAL A 9 1.03 -3.57 -4.74
N LEU A 10 1.42 -2.68 -3.82
CA LEU A 10 0.55 -2.16 -2.77
C LEU A 10 0.04 -0.78 -3.17
N GLU A 11 -1.26 -0.67 -3.39
CA GLU A 11 -1.97 0.60 -3.58
C GLU A 11 -2.62 1.05 -2.26
N VAL A 12 -2.48 2.34 -1.96
CA VAL A 12 -3.05 2.98 -0.77
C VAL A 12 -4.00 4.07 -1.22
N HIS A 13 -5.28 3.99 -0.82
CA HIS A 13 -6.32 4.93 -1.19
C HIS A 13 -6.86 5.68 0.03
N ASP A 14 -7.08 6.99 -0.12
CA ASP A 14 -7.64 7.89 0.89
C ASP A 14 -9.16 7.81 0.93
N GLY A 15 -9.69 6.76 1.55
CA GLY A 15 -11.12 6.55 1.68
C GLY A 15 -11.50 5.07 1.84
N PRO A 16 -12.80 4.75 1.76
CA PRO A 16 -13.31 3.44 2.16
C PRO A 16 -13.17 2.34 1.10
N ASN A 17 -12.79 2.65 -0.14
CA ASN A 17 -12.76 1.66 -1.24
C ASN A 17 -11.80 2.04 -2.39
N LEU A 18 -11.67 1.16 -3.38
CA LEU A 18 -10.82 1.31 -4.57
C LEU A 18 -11.11 2.55 -5.43
N LEU A 19 -12.34 3.10 -5.38
CA LEU A 19 -12.70 4.32 -6.10
C LEU A 19 -12.26 5.59 -5.36
N SER A 20 -11.71 5.47 -4.15
CA SER A 20 -11.20 6.60 -3.38
C SER A 20 -9.85 7.08 -3.96
N PRO A 21 -9.48 8.36 -3.76
CA PRO A 21 -8.24 8.92 -4.30
C PRO A 21 -6.99 8.10 -3.96
N LEU A 22 -6.13 7.84 -4.94
CA LEU A 22 -4.87 7.12 -4.73
C LEU A 22 -3.85 8.02 -4.03
N LEU A 23 -3.40 7.62 -2.83
CA LEU A 23 -2.30 8.27 -2.10
C LEU A 23 -0.94 7.81 -2.61
N GLY A 24 -0.82 6.55 -2.99
CA GLY A 24 0.42 6.01 -3.51
C GLY A 24 0.33 4.56 -3.96
N SER A 25 1.27 4.18 -4.82
CA SER A 25 1.45 2.84 -5.34
C SER A 25 2.91 2.45 -5.15
N TYR A 26 3.15 1.31 -4.49
CA TYR A 26 4.47 0.90 -4.02
C TYR A 26 4.79 -0.52 -4.45
N ASN A 27 6.02 -0.73 -4.89
CA ASN A 27 6.57 -2.05 -5.15
C ASN A 27 8.09 -2.06 -4.89
N GLY A 28 8.70 -3.25 -4.88
CA GLY A 28 10.12 -3.40 -4.62
C GLY A 28 10.46 -3.06 -3.16
N THR A 29 11.39 -2.13 -2.97
CA THR A 29 11.92 -1.76 -1.64
C THR A 29 11.67 -0.31 -1.25
N GLN A 30 11.00 0.48 -2.09
CA GLN A 30 10.69 1.88 -1.78
C GLN A 30 9.47 1.96 -0.84
N VAL A 31 9.59 2.82 0.17
CA VAL A 31 8.54 3.05 1.19
C VAL A 31 8.35 4.56 1.33
N PRO A 32 7.11 5.06 1.40
CA PRO A 32 6.87 6.45 1.76
C PRO A 32 7.27 6.68 3.22
N GLN A 33 7.73 7.89 3.55
CA GLN A 33 8.10 8.19 4.93
C GLN A 33 6.87 8.25 5.84
N PHE A 34 5.79 8.90 5.39
CA PHE A 34 4.49 8.97 6.08
C PHE A 34 3.35 9.14 5.07
N LEU A 35 2.18 8.60 5.41
CA LEU A 35 0.92 8.81 4.69
C LEU A 35 -0.14 9.30 5.67
N PHE A 36 -0.93 10.29 5.28
CA PHE A 36 -2.00 10.86 6.08
C PHE A 36 -3.32 10.69 5.34
N SER A 37 -4.33 10.13 6.01
CA SER A 37 -5.69 10.13 5.49
C SER A 37 -6.34 11.50 5.68
N SER A 38 -7.19 11.91 4.73
CA SER A 38 -8.06 13.08 4.91
C SER A 38 -9.35 12.73 5.65
N SER A 39 -9.60 11.42 5.86
CA SER A 39 -10.77 10.87 6.54
C SER A 39 -10.39 9.79 7.55
N ASN A 40 -11.40 9.16 8.16
CA ASN A 40 -11.23 8.02 9.06
C ASN A 40 -11.12 6.68 8.32
N PHE A 41 -10.90 6.69 7.00
CA PHE A 41 -10.78 5.49 6.17
C PHE A 41 -9.51 5.53 5.31
N ILE A 42 -8.81 4.41 5.29
CA ILE A 42 -7.77 4.06 4.32
C ILE A 42 -8.13 2.71 3.72
N TYR A 43 -8.02 2.59 2.40
CA TYR A 43 -8.20 1.33 1.69
C TYR A 43 -6.86 0.86 1.13
N LEU A 44 -6.51 -0.40 1.41
CA LEU A 44 -5.28 -1.03 0.97
C LEU A 44 -5.60 -2.15 -0.01
N LEU A 45 -5.02 -2.10 -1.20
CA LEU A 45 -5.09 -3.18 -2.17
C LEU A 45 -3.69 -3.72 -2.45
N PHE A 46 -3.46 -4.99 -2.10
CA PHE A 46 -2.23 -5.69 -2.43
C PHE A 46 -2.50 -6.70 -3.53
N THR A 47 -1.92 -6.47 -4.71
CA THR A 47 -2.05 -7.34 -5.88
C THR A 47 -0.72 -8.03 -6.13
N THR A 48 -0.76 -9.35 -6.30
CA THR A 48 0.42 -10.20 -6.58
C THR A 48 0.18 -11.05 -7.82
N ASP A 49 1.24 -11.61 -8.37
CA ASP A 49 1.15 -12.67 -9.38
C ASP A 49 1.43 -14.06 -8.78
N ASN A 50 1.51 -15.10 -9.63
CA ASN A 50 1.77 -16.47 -9.20
C ASN A 50 3.27 -16.83 -9.21
N SER A 51 4.17 -15.84 -9.12
CA SER A 51 5.61 -16.01 -9.25
C SER A 51 6.37 -15.87 -7.92
N ARG A 52 7.25 -14.86 -7.73
CA ARG A 52 8.21 -14.81 -6.61
C ARG A 52 7.62 -14.15 -5.37
N SER A 53 7.51 -14.90 -4.28
CA SER A 53 7.17 -14.32 -2.97
C SER A 53 8.37 -13.67 -2.28
N ASN A 54 8.15 -12.51 -1.65
CA ASN A 54 9.12 -11.80 -0.81
C ASN A 54 8.57 -11.60 0.62
N ASN A 55 9.35 -10.94 1.49
CA ASN A 55 8.97 -10.67 2.88
C ASN A 55 7.70 -9.80 3.04
N GLY A 56 7.28 -9.10 2.00
CA GLY A 56 6.07 -8.27 2.00
C GLY A 56 6.23 -6.97 2.76
N PHE A 57 5.19 -6.56 3.47
CA PHE A 57 5.13 -5.27 4.16
C PHE A 57 4.53 -5.38 5.55
N LYS A 58 4.83 -4.36 6.38
CA LYS A 58 4.24 -4.15 7.69
C LYS A 58 3.77 -2.71 7.75
N ILE A 59 2.54 -2.51 8.21
CA ILE A 59 1.94 -1.18 8.37
C ILE A 59 1.82 -0.91 9.86
N HIS A 60 2.21 0.30 10.25
CA HIS A 60 1.87 0.89 11.53
C HIS A 60 0.91 2.04 11.23
N TYR A 61 -0.22 2.08 11.92
CA TYR A 61 -1.20 3.15 11.79
C TYR A 61 -1.48 3.70 13.19
N GLU A 62 -1.71 5.00 13.24
CA GLU A 62 -2.07 5.73 14.45
C GLU A 62 -3.18 6.73 14.10
N SER A 63 -4.04 7.00 15.07
CA SER A 63 -5.01 8.09 15.04
C SER A 63 -4.85 8.86 16.35
N GLU A 64 -5.06 10.17 16.30
CA GLU A 64 -5.17 11.00 17.52
C GLU A 64 -6.35 10.56 18.40
#